data_AF-A0A426X0I1-F1
#
_entry.id   AF-A0A426X0I1-F1
#
_cell.length_a   1.000
_cell.length_b   1.000
_cell.length_c   1.000
_cell.angle_alpha   90.00
_cell.angle_beta   90.00
_cell.angle_gamma   90.00
#
_symmetry.space_group_name_H-M   'P 1'
#
loop_
_entity.id
_entity.type
_entity.pdbx_description
1 polymer ?
#
loop_
_entity_poly.entity_id
_entity_poly.type
_entity_poly.pdbx_seq_one_letter_code
_entity_poly.pdbx_strand_id
1 'polypeptide(L)' 'METELLDLARSKEALREDLPKRVIEEYKESPGFEMGLVRMGRVSLEYGYQLALTRLQARHPGVEIKLDPFVTLP' A
#
# COMPACT_ATOMS: atom_id res chain seq x y z
N MET A 1 10.36 45.31 -14.63
CA MET A 1 11.63 44.55 -14.77
C MET A 1 11.90 43.74 -13.50
N GLU A 2 12.33 44.34 -12.38
CA GLU A 2 12.71 43.58 -11.16
C GLU A 2 11.53 42.89 -10.45
N THR A 3 10.35 43.51 -10.41
CA THR A 3 9.14 42.92 -9.82
C THR A 3 8.64 41.71 -10.59
N GLU A 4 8.71 41.76 -11.92
CA GLU A 4 8.35 40.63 -12.79
C GLU A 4 9.32 39.45 -12.64
N LEU A 5 10.61 39.72 -12.39
CA LEU A 5 11.60 38.69 -12.10
C LEU A 5 11.34 38.02 -10.74
N LEU A 6 10.94 38.79 -9.72
CA LEU A 6 10.55 38.27 -8.41
C LEU A 6 9.28 37.41 -8.49
N ASP A 7 8.27 37.84 -9.24
CA ASP A 7 7.04 37.06 -9.45
C ASP A 7 7.31 35.77 -10.22
N LEU A 8 8.19 35.82 -11.24
CA LEU A 8 8.62 34.63 -11.97
C LEU A 8 9.37 33.63 -11.08
N ALA A 9 10.29 34.10 -10.24
CA ALA A 9 11.02 33.25 -9.29
C ALA A 9 10.05 32.55 -8.33
N ARG A 10 9.10 33.30 -7.75
CA ARG A 10 8.07 32.76 -6.86
C ARG A 10 7.18 31.73 -7.53
N SER A 11 6.77 31.97 -8.78
CA SER A 11 5.96 31.01 -9.54
C SER A 11 6.72 29.71 -9.85
N LYS A 12 8.03 29.81 -10.10
CA LYS A 12 8.90 28.66 -10.35
C LYS A 12 9.13 27.84 -9.08
N GLU A 13 9.28 28.48 -7.92
CA GLU A 13 9.30 27.80 -6.62
C GLU A 13 7.98 27.08 -6.34
N ALA A 14 6.83 27.73 -6.56
CA ALA A 14 5.52 27.10 -6.40
C ALA A 14 5.34 25.88 -7.33
N LEU A 15 5.74 26.00 -8.60
CA LEU A 15 5.72 24.89 -9.55
C LEU A 15 6.64 23.73 -9.11
N ARG A 16 7.79 24.03 -8.51
CA ARG A 16 8.71 23.00 -7.98
C ARG A 16 8.10 22.23 -6.81
N GLU A 17 7.24 22.84 -6.01
CA GLU A 17 6.54 22.17 -4.92
C GLU A 17 5.30 21.41 -5.39
N ASP A 18 4.57 21.95 -6.35
CA ASP A 18 3.30 21.37 -6.79
C ASP A 18 3.46 20.22 -7.78
N LEU A 19 4.50 20.25 -8.62
CA LEU A 19 4.73 19.18 -9.59
C LEU A 19 4.99 17.81 -8.93
N PRO A 20 5.86 17.67 -7.89
CA PRO A 20 6.03 16.40 -7.19
C PRO A 20 4.76 15.90 -6.50
N LYS A 21 3.97 16.81 -5.91
CA LYS A 21 2.69 16.45 -5.28
C LYS A 21 1.75 15.83 -6.30
N ARG A 22 1.61 16.44 -7.47
CA ARG A 22 0.75 15.91 -8.56
C ARG A 22 1.20 14.54 -9.03
N VAL A 23 2.50 14.34 -9.22
CA VAL A 23 3.06 13.04 -9.64
C VAL A 23 2.83 11.95 -8.58
N ILE A 24 2.93 12.30 -7.29
CA ILE A 24 2.64 11.37 -6.19
C ILE A 24 1.16 10.99 -6.16
N GLU A 25 0.26 11.96 -6.30
CA GLU A 25 -1.18 11.68 -6.32
C GLU A 25 -1.57 10.84 -7.54
N GLU A 26 -1.05 11.16 -8.73
CA GLU A 26 -1.26 10.35 -9.93
C GLU A 26 -0.72 8.91 -9.76
N TYR A 27 0.43 8.75 -9.10
CA TYR A 27 0.96 7.42 -8.77
C TYR A 27 0.05 6.65 -7.81
N LYS A 28 -0.48 7.31 -6.77
CA LYS A 28 -1.40 6.68 -5.81
C LYS A 28 -2.73 6.27 -6.46
N GLU A 29 -3.21 7.04 -7.43
CA GLU A 29 -4.41 6.73 -8.22
C GLU A 29 -4.14 5.67 -9.30
N SER A 30 -2.87 5.31 -9.55
CA SER A 30 -2.55 4.33 -10.57
C SER A 30 -3.03 2.92 -10.17
N PRO A 31 -3.53 2.11 -11.13
CA PRO A 31 -3.96 0.75 -10.85
C PRO A 31 -2.85 -0.13 -10.25
N GLY A 32 -1.60 0.13 -10.60
CA GLY A 32 -0.45 -0.60 -10.05
C GLY A 32 -0.29 -0.38 -8.54
N PHE A 33 -0.53 0.84 -8.06
CA PHE A 33 -0.48 1.15 -6.64
C PHE A 33 -1.62 0.47 -5.88
N GLU A 34 -2.86 0.60 -6.36
CA GLU A 34 -4.03 -0.07 -5.75
C GLU A 34 -3.86 -1.59 -5.69
N MET A 35 -3.43 -2.22 -6.79
CA MET A 35 -3.14 -3.65 -6.80
C MET A 35 -2.01 -4.02 -5.83
N GLY A 36 -1.00 -3.15 -5.70
CA GLY A 36 0.05 -3.29 -4.70
C GLY A 36 -0.51 -3.32 -3.28
N LEU A 37 -1.42 -2.40 -2.94
CA LEU A 37 -2.09 -2.37 -1.63
C LEU A 37 -2.90 -3.64 -1.36
N VAL A 38 -3.66 -4.11 -2.34
CA VAL A 38 -4.44 -5.36 -2.21
C VAL A 38 -3.52 -6.56 -1.95
N ARG A 39 -2.39 -6.66 -2.67
CA ARG A 39 -1.40 -7.72 -2.46
C ARG A 39 -0.79 -7.64 -1.05
N MET A 40 -0.39 -6.45 -0.61
CA MET A 40 0.18 -6.25 0.74
C MET A 40 -0.82 -6.58 1.84
N GLY A 41 -2.10 -6.19 1.67
CA GLY A 41 -3.18 -6.54 2.59
C GLY A 41 -3.39 -8.05 2.66
N ARG A 42 -3.42 -8.74 1.52
CA ARG A 42 -3.57 -10.20 1.45
C ARG A 42 -2.42 -10.92 2.18
N VAL A 43 -1.17 -10.53 1.94
CA VAL A 43 0.01 -11.12 2.61
C VAL A 43 -0.05 -10.93 4.13
N SER A 44 -0.42 -9.72 4.57
CA SER A 44 -0.53 -9.42 6.01
C SER A 44 -1.62 -10.25 6.69
N LEU A 45 -2.76 -10.41 6.00
CA LEU A 45 -3.88 -11.21 6.48
C LEU A 45 -3.51 -12.70 6.54
N GLU A 46 -2.87 -13.22 5.50
CA GLU A 46 -2.40 -14.61 5.42
C GLU A 46 -1.42 -14.93 6.55
N TYR A 47 -0.46 -14.05 6.80
CA TYR A 47 0.49 -14.20 7.90
C TYR A 47 -0.22 -14.23 9.26
N GLY A 48 -1.16 -13.31 9.49
CA GLY A 48 -1.95 -13.28 10.72
C GLY A 48 -2.77 -14.56 10.92
N TYR A 49 -3.36 -15.07 9.85
CA TYR A 49 -4.10 -16.33 9.85
C TYR A 49 -3.19 -17.52 10.19
N GLN A 50 -2.04 -17.68 9.54
CA GLN A 50 -1.09 -18.77 9.83
C GLN A 50 -0.63 -18.74 11.29
N LEU A 51 -0.37 -17.56 11.84
CA LEU A 51 0.00 -17.40 13.24
C LEU A 51 -1.13 -17.81 14.19
N ALA A 52 -2.36 -17.37 13.91
CA ALA A 52 -3.52 -17.75 14.70
C ALA A 52 -3.78 -19.26 14.65
N LEU A 53 -3.65 -19.85 13.46
CA LEU A 53 -3.77 -21.29 13.23
C LEU A 53 -2.74 -22.08 14.05
N THR A 54 -1.47 -21.69 13.97
CA THR A 54 -0.39 -22.34 14.73
C THR A 54 -0.65 -22.29 16.23
N ARG A 55 -1.12 -21.14 16.74
CA ARG A 55 -1.48 -20.97 18.15
C ARG A 55 -2.66 -21.84 18.56
N LEU A 56 -3.67 -21.96 17.71
CA LEU A 56 -4.84 -22.80 17.95
C LEU A 56 -4.44 -24.27 18.04
N GLN A 57 -3.62 -24.75 17.09
CA GLN A 57 -3.13 -26.13 17.05
C GLN A 57 -2.25 -26.46 18.27
N ALA A 58 -1.40 -25.53 18.71
CA ALA A 58 -0.59 -25.71 19.90
C ALA A 58 -1.43 -25.85 21.18
N ARG A 59 -2.56 -25.15 21.27
CA ARG A 59 -3.47 -25.22 22.42
C ARG A 59 -4.41 -26.41 22.37
N HIS A 60 -4.81 -26.82 21.17
CA HIS A 60 -5.77 -27.90 20.94
C HIS A 60 -5.24 -28.85 19.86
N PRO A 61 -4.32 -29.75 20.23
CA PRO A 61 -3.79 -30.75 19.31
C PRO A 61 -4.95 -31.65 18.84
N GLY A 62 -5.30 -31.58 17.55
CA GLY A 62 -6.43 -32.33 16.96
C GLY A 62 -7.55 -31.47 16.38
N VAL A 63 -7.47 -30.13 16.49
CA VAL A 63 -8.37 -29.24 15.75
C VAL A 63 -7.98 -29.24 14.27
N GLU A 64 -8.90 -29.73 13.44
CA GLU A 64 -8.77 -29.72 11.98
C GLU A 64 -9.46 -28.49 11.37
N ILE A 65 -8.80 -27.86 10.40
CA ILE A 65 -9.41 -26.81 9.59
C ILE A 65 -10.00 -27.44 8.34
N LYS A 66 -11.33 -27.38 8.23
CA LYS A 66 -12.09 -28.00 7.14
C LYS A 66 -11.85 -27.35 5.77
N LEU A 67 -11.57 -26.05 5.74
CA LEU A 67 -11.26 -25.30 4.53
C LEU A 67 -10.23 -24.23 4.88
N ASP A 68 -9.07 -24.30 4.24
CA ASP A 68 -8.05 -23.27 4.36
C ASP A 68 -8.15 -22.31 3.15
N PRO A 69 -8.54 -21.05 3.36
CA PRO A 69 -8.72 -20.08 2.28
C PRO A 69 -7.41 -19.61 1.64
N PHE A 70 -6.25 -19.95 2.21
CA PHE A 70 -4.93 -19.55 1.72
C PHE A 70 -4.14 -20.69 1.08
N VAL A 71 -4.55 -21.96 1.28
CA VAL A 71 -3.89 -23.14 0.69
C VAL A 71 -4.15 -23.28 -0.82
N THR A 72 -5.15 -22.59 -1.39
CA THR A 72 -5.63 -22.82 -2.77
C THR A 72 -5.22 -21.77 -3.80
N LEU A 73 -4.15 -21.01 -3.60
CA LEU A 73 -3.76 -19.98 -4.58
C LEU A 73 -2.32 -20.19 -5.07
N PRO A 74 -2.08 -20.34 -6.39
CA PRO A 74 -0.73 -20.31 -6.95
C PRO A 74 -0.06 -18.95 -6.77
#